data_AF-A0AAW6Y514-F1
#
_entry.id   AF-A0AAW6Y514-F1
#
_cell.length_a   1.000
_cell.length_b   1.000
_cell.length_c   1.000
_cell.angle_alpha   90.00
_cell.angle_beta   90.00
_cell.angle_gamma   90.00
#
_symmetry.space_group_name_H-M   'P 1'
#
loop_
_entity.id
_entity.type
_entity.pdbx_description
1 polymer ?
#
loop_
_entity_poly.entity_id
_entity_poly.type
_entity_poly.pdbx_seq_one_letter_code
_entity_poly.pdbx_strand_id
1 'polypeptide(L)'
;HANSRNGTTPKTVESEVGPIELDVPRDRGGSFTPRLVPKGQRRLGGLDDMIISLYAGGMTIRDIQHHLASTIGTDLSHETISNITDAVSEEVLAWQSRPLEEFYPVIYLDA
;
A
#
# COMPACT_ATOMS: atom_id res chain seq x y z
N HIS A 1 -30.08 -0.89 18.28
CA HIS A 1 -28.82 -1.56 18.63
C HIS A 1 -27.66 -0.79 18.01
N ALA A 2 -26.61 -0.49 18.78
CA ALA A 2 -25.41 0.12 18.23
C ALA A 2 -24.69 -0.88 17.30
N ASN A 3 -24.17 -0.38 16.18
CA ASN A 3 -23.42 -1.20 15.23
C ASN A 3 -22.09 -1.64 15.86
N SER A 4 -21.64 -2.86 15.56
CA SER A 4 -20.41 -3.43 16.12
C SER A 4 -19.60 -4.14 15.03
N ARG A 5 -18.29 -4.29 15.24
CA ARG A 5 -17.42 -5.10 14.36
C ARG A 5 -17.91 -6.56 14.34
N ASN A 6 -17.80 -7.21 13.20
CA ASN A 6 -18.28 -8.59 12.95
C ASN A 6 -17.28 -9.39 12.12
N GLY A 7 -16.01 -9.38 12.56
CA GLY A 7 -14.91 -10.08 11.91
C GLY A 7 -14.50 -9.46 10.58
N THR A 8 -13.80 -10.28 9.78
CA THR A 8 -13.30 -9.94 8.45
C THR A 8 -13.83 -10.92 7.41
N THR A 9 -13.73 -10.56 6.14
CA THR A 9 -14.04 -11.42 5.01
C THR A 9 -12.84 -11.40 4.07
N PRO A 10 -12.25 -12.57 3.77
CA PRO A 10 -11.10 -12.63 2.86
C PRO A 10 -11.57 -12.24 1.46
N LYS A 11 -10.71 -11.49 0.77
CA LYS A 11 -10.97 -11.04 -0.59
C LYS A 11 -9.66 -11.02 -1.37
N THR A 12 -9.67 -11.68 -2.52
CA THR A 12 -8.58 -11.59 -3.49
C THR A 12 -8.90 -10.47 -4.48
N VAL A 13 -7.93 -9.60 -4.72
CA VAL A 13 -7.98 -8.51 -5.69
C VAL A 13 -6.81 -8.59 -6.65
N GLU A 14 -7.04 -8.22 -7.89
CA GLU A 14 -6.03 -8.06 -8.92
C GLU A 14 -5.35 -6.70 -8.74
N SER A 15 -4.04 -6.73 -8.57
CA SER A 15 -3.14 -5.58 -8.57
C SER A 15 -2.17 -5.68 -9.76
N GLU A 16 -1.38 -4.63 -9.99
CA GLU A 16 -0.38 -4.66 -11.08
C GLU A 16 0.75 -5.66 -10.80
N VAL A 17 0.98 -5.93 -9.51
CA VAL A 17 1.99 -6.87 -9.00
C VAL A 17 1.44 -8.29 -8.83
N GLY A 18 0.16 -8.52 -9.16
CA GLY A 18 -0.50 -9.82 -9.10
C GLY A 18 -1.70 -9.88 -8.13
N PRO A 19 -2.25 -11.08 -7.88
CA PRO A 19 -3.36 -11.26 -6.95
C PRO A 19 -2.91 -10.99 -5.51
N ILE A 20 -3.61 -10.08 -4.82
CA ILE A 20 -3.41 -9.75 -3.42
C ILE A 20 -4.56 -10.32 -2.60
N GLU A 21 -4.25 -11.04 -1.53
CA GLU A 21 -5.23 -11.40 -0.52
C GLU A 21 -5.32 -10.34 0.57
N LEU A 22 -6.54 -9.93 0.90
CA LEU A 22 -6.80 -8.98 1.96
C LEU A 22 -8.01 -9.35 2.81
N ASP A 23 -7.93 -9.01 4.08
CA ASP A 23 -9.04 -9.19 5.02
C ASP A 23 -9.85 -7.89 5.13
N VAL A 24 -11.07 -7.93 4.60
CA VAL A 24 -11.98 -6.79 4.61
C VAL A 24 -12.81 -6.82 5.90
N PRO A 25 -12.78 -5.78 6.74
CA PRO A 25 -13.54 -5.74 7.97
C PRO A 25 -15.03 -5.59 7.67
N ARG A 26 -15.85 -6.22 8.50
CA ARG A 26 -17.31 -6.16 8.38
C ARG A 26 -17.93 -5.68 9.68
N ASP A 27 -19.05 -4.99 9.57
CA ASP A 27 -19.90 -4.59 10.68
C ASP A 27 -21.17 -5.47 10.76
N ARG A 28 -21.82 -5.51 11.92
CA ARG A 28 -23.06 -6.28 12.09
C ARG A 28 -24.23 -5.67 11.33
N GLY A 29 -24.25 -4.35 11.20
CA GLY A 29 -25.28 -3.62 10.46
C GLY A 29 -25.13 -3.69 8.94
N GLY A 30 -24.00 -4.19 8.42
CA GLY A 30 -23.71 -4.23 6.99
C GLY A 30 -23.51 -2.86 6.32
N SER A 31 -23.52 -1.77 7.10
CA SER A 31 -23.41 -0.40 6.62
C SER A 31 -21.97 0.07 6.41
N PHE A 32 -20.99 -0.67 6.92
CA PHE A 32 -19.58 -0.38 6.64
C PHE A 32 -19.27 -0.62 5.16
N THR A 33 -18.69 0.40 4.53
CA THR A 33 -18.25 0.36 3.14
C THR A 33 -16.76 0.71 3.11
N PRO A 34 -15.87 -0.26 2.79
CA PRO A 34 -14.46 0.02 2.66
C PRO A 34 -14.24 1.02 1.51
N ARG A 35 -13.46 2.07 1.76
CA ARG A 35 -13.22 3.13 0.76
C ARG A 35 -12.25 2.69 -0.34
N LEU A 36 -11.21 1.95 0.03
CA LEU A 36 -10.12 1.60 -0.88
C LEU A 36 -10.42 0.34 -1.69
N VAL A 37 -11.19 -0.59 -1.11
CA VAL A 37 -11.68 -1.78 -1.82
C VAL A 37 -13.21 -1.85 -1.74
N PRO A 38 -13.94 -1.13 -2.61
CA PRO A 38 -15.39 -1.17 -2.63
C PRO A 38 -15.93 -2.61 -2.73
N LYS A 39 -17.11 -2.84 -2.15
CA LYS A 39 -17.81 -4.13 -2.25
C LYS A 39 -18.00 -4.47 -3.74
N GLY A 40 -17.61 -5.67 -4.15
CA GLY A 40 -17.70 -6.14 -5.54
C GLY A 40 -16.54 -5.75 -6.48
N GLN A 41 -15.68 -4.80 -6.11
CA GLN A 41 -14.55 -4.41 -6.97
C GLN A 41 -13.37 -5.37 -6.79
N ARG A 42 -12.83 -5.90 -7.89
CA ARG A 42 -11.70 -6.85 -7.90
C ARG A 42 -10.37 -6.26 -8.38
N ARG A 43 -10.34 -5.03 -8.92
CA ARG A 43 -9.09 -4.36 -9.33
C ARG A 43 -8.73 -3.20 -8.40
N LEU A 44 -7.48 -3.17 -7.94
CA LEU A 44 -6.92 -2.14 -7.06
C LEU A 44 -5.82 -1.33 -7.75
N GLY A 45 -6.18 -0.52 -8.74
CA GLY A 45 -5.24 0.45 -9.34
C GLY A 45 -5.00 1.68 -8.45
N GLY A 46 -4.67 1.49 -7.18
CA GLY A 46 -4.44 2.61 -6.26
C GLY A 46 -4.08 2.21 -4.83
N LEU A 47 -4.18 0.93 -4.49
CA LEU A 47 -3.56 0.41 -3.27
C LEU A 47 -2.03 0.41 -3.40
N ASP A 48 -1.54 -0.04 -4.55
CA ASP A 48 -0.12 -0.16 -4.84
C ASP A 48 0.56 1.22 -4.76
N ASP A 49 0.00 2.22 -5.47
CA ASP A 49 0.47 3.62 -5.42
C ASP A 49 0.51 4.18 -3.98
N MET A 50 -0.49 3.84 -3.17
CA MET A 50 -0.53 4.27 -1.77
C MET A 50 0.60 3.62 -0.96
N ILE A 51 0.81 2.31 -1.11
CA ILE A 51 1.90 1.59 -0.45
C ILE A 51 3.26 2.18 -0.86
N ILE A 52 3.46 2.43 -2.16
CA ILE A 52 4.67 3.05 -2.70
C ILE A 52 4.87 4.45 -2.13
N SER A 53 3.81 5.27 -2.04
CA SER A 53 3.90 6.62 -1.47
C SER A 53 4.27 6.63 0.01
N LEU A 54 3.76 5.68 0.80
CA LEU A 54 4.08 5.54 2.21
C LEU A 54 5.51 5.04 2.42
N TYR A 55 5.95 4.11 1.57
CA TYR A 55 7.34 3.64 1.53
C TYR A 55 8.32 4.77 1.16
N ALA A 56 8.01 5.54 0.12
CA ALA A 56 8.78 6.73 -0.27
C ALA A 56 8.81 7.81 0.83
N GLY A 57 7.76 7.87 1.66
CA GLY A 57 7.71 8.70 2.87
C GLY A 57 8.60 8.21 4.02
N GLY A 58 9.36 7.13 3.85
CA GLY A 58 10.28 6.58 4.84
C GLY A 58 9.62 5.68 5.89
N MET A 59 8.37 5.28 5.68
CA MET A 59 7.70 4.36 6.60
C MET A 59 8.23 2.94 6.45
N THR A 60 8.43 2.24 7.58
CA THR A 60 8.80 0.82 7.51
C THR A 60 7.61 -0.01 7.03
N ILE A 61 7.86 -1.21 6.49
CA ILE A 61 6.79 -2.13 6.06
C ILE A 61 5.76 -2.37 7.18
N ARG A 62 6.23 -2.45 8.44
CA ARG A 62 5.38 -2.60 9.61
C ARG A 62 4.51 -1.38 9.88
N ASP A 63 5.05 -0.17 9.70
CA ASP A 63 4.31 1.08 9.86
C ASP A 63 3.25 1.22 8.76
N ILE A 64 3.59 0.86 7.53
CA ILE A 64 2.66 0.83 6.39
C ILE A 64 1.50 -0.12 6.69
N GLN A 65 1.79 -1.34 7.15
CA GLN A 65 0.76 -2.31 7.54
C GLN A 65 -0.17 -1.75 8.62
N HIS A 66 0.40 -1.15 9.68
CA HIS A 66 -0.38 -0.55 10.76
C HIS A 66 -1.21 0.65 10.28
N HIS A 67 -0.66 1.48 9.39
CA HIS A 67 -1.34 2.63 8.82
C HIS A 67 -2.54 2.22 7.96
N LEU A 68 -2.37 1.20 7.11
CA LEU A 68 -3.45 0.67 6.27
C LEU A 68 -4.55 0.00 7.11
N ALA A 69 -4.16 -0.77 8.14
CA ALA A 69 -5.11 -1.40 9.05
C ALA A 69 -5.89 -0.37 9.90
N SER A 70 -5.26 0.71 10.35
CA SER A 70 -5.90 1.72 11.20
C SER A 70 -6.75 2.71 10.41
N THR A 71 -6.28 3.15 9.24
CA THR A 71 -6.94 4.18 8.43
C THR A 71 -8.04 3.59 7.55
N ILE A 72 -7.79 2.40 6.99
CA ILE A 72 -8.61 1.82 5.92
C ILE A 72 -9.30 0.52 6.38
N GLY A 73 -8.82 -0.06 7.47
CA GLY A 73 -9.37 -1.28 8.05
C GLY A 73 -8.95 -2.55 7.33
N THR A 74 -8.16 -2.44 6.26
CA THR A 74 -7.69 -3.57 5.46
C THR A 74 -6.44 -4.15 6.11
N ASP A 75 -6.48 -5.45 6.40
CA ASP A 75 -5.28 -6.17 6.82
C ASP A 75 -4.62 -6.80 5.58
N LEU A 76 -3.34 -6.48 5.38
CA LEU A 76 -2.50 -7.00 4.32
C LEU A 76 -1.33 -7.73 4.94
N SER A 77 -0.93 -8.83 4.33
CA SER A 77 0.25 -9.55 4.78
C SER A 77 1.51 -8.71 4.56
N HIS A 78 2.48 -8.87 5.46
CA HIS A 78 3.80 -8.25 5.33
C HIS A 78 4.49 -8.63 4.01
N GLU A 79 4.32 -9.87 3.56
CA GLU A 79 4.86 -10.38 2.30
C GLU A 79 4.26 -9.64 1.10
N THR A 80 2.95 -9.39 1.10
CA THR A 80 2.28 -8.60 0.07
C THR A 80 2.86 -7.19 -0.02
N ILE A 81 3.03 -6.52 1.12
CA ILE A 81 3.57 -5.16 1.13
C ILE A 81 5.03 -5.18 0.63
N SER A 82 5.83 -6.17 1.05
CA SER A 82 7.21 -6.34 0.56
C SER A 82 7.23 -6.50 -0.96
N ASN A 83 6.44 -7.43 -1.52
CA ASN A 83 6.40 -7.69 -2.96
C ASN A 83 6.03 -6.43 -3.77
N ILE A 84 5.11 -5.60 -3.26
CA ILE A 84 4.73 -4.33 -3.90
C ILE A 84 5.88 -3.32 -3.82
N THR A 85 6.54 -3.19 -2.67
CA THR A 85 7.69 -2.28 -2.53
C THR A 85 8.90 -2.74 -3.34
N ASP A 86 9.10 -4.06 -3.46
CA ASP A 86 10.20 -4.67 -4.21
C ASP A 86 10.04 -4.42 -5.72
N ALA A 87 8.80 -4.39 -6.23
CA ALA A 87 8.53 -4.07 -7.63
C ALA A 87 8.99 -2.66 -8.04
N VAL A 88 9.03 -1.71 -7.10
CA VAL A 88 9.52 -0.34 -7.35
C VAL A 88 10.97 -0.15 -6.92
N SER A 89 11.51 -1.06 -6.10
CA SER A 89 12.91 -1.04 -5.66
C SER A 89 13.88 -1.03 -6.84
N GLU A 90 13.60 -1.81 -7.90
CA GLU A 90 14.41 -1.81 -9.12
C GLU A 90 14.42 -0.45 -9.83
N GLU A 91 13.28 0.23 -9.91
CA GLU A 91 13.16 1.56 -10.52
C GLU A 91 13.88 2.63 -9.68
N VAL A 92 13.79 2.54 -8.35
CA VAL A 92 14.52 3.41 -7.42
C VAL A 92 16.03 3.23 -7.57
N LEU A 93 16.52 1.98 -7.67
CA LEU A 93 17.93 1.68 -7.91
C LEU A 93 18.40 2.19 -9.27
N ALA A 94 17.58 2.04 -10.31
CA ALA A 94 17.86 2.60 -11.63
C ALA A 94 17.97 4.14 -11.58
N TRP A 95 17.09 4.80 -10.81
CA TRP A 95 17.14 6.25 -10.63
C TRP A 95 18.38 6.69 -9.84
N GLN A 96 18.76 5.97 -8.77
CA GLN A 96 19.95 6.26 -7.97
C GLN A 96 21.25 6.08 -8.77
N SER A 97 21.27 5.11 -9.68
CA SER A 97 22.43 4.78 -10.52
C SER A 97 22.48 5.54 -11.85
N ARG A 98 21.54 6.47 -12.09
CA ARG A 98 21.48 7.22 -13.35
C ARG A 98 22.76 8.03 -13.59
N PRO A 99 23.27 8.08 -14.84
CA PRO A 99 24.41 8.92 -15.16
C PRO A 99 24.05 10.39 -14.91
N LEU A 100 24.94 11.08 -14.19
CA LEU A 100 24.83 12.51 -13.94
C LEU A 100 25.48 13.29 -15.09
N GLU A 101 25.06 14.53 -15.29
CA GLU A 101 25.69 15.42 -16.27
C GLU A 101 27.12 15.77 -15.84
N GLU A 102 27.99 16.06 -16.80
CA GLU A 102 29.41 16.33 -16.51
C GLU A 102 29.62 17.62 -15.71
N PHE A 103 28.66 18.54 -15.74
CA PHE A 103 28.82 19.88 -15.17
C PHE A 103 27.64 20.33 -14.31
N TYR A 104 27.89 20.46 -13.00
CA TYR A 104 26.99 21.07 -12.03
C TYR A 104 27.68 22.28 -11.37
N PRO A 105 27.40 23.53 -11.80
CA PRO A 105 28.06 24.73 -11.28
C PRO A 105 27.85 24.95 -9.77
N VAL A 106 26.74 24.46 -9.21
CA VAL A 106 26.38 24.56 -7.79
C VAL A 106 25.69 23.26 -7.36
N ILE A 107 26.10 22.71 -6.21
CA ILE A 107 25.48 21.55 -5.57
C ILE A 107 25.22 21.91 -4.10
N TYR A 108 24.02 21.58 -3.60
CA TYR A 108 23.68 21.68 -2.18
C TYR A 108 23.71 20.29 -1.55
N LEU A 109 24.34 20.17 -0.38
CA LEU A 109 24.38 18.98 0.45
C LEU A 109 23.76 19.34 1.79
N ASP A 110 22.87 18.49 2.30
CA ASP A 110 22.22 18.63 3.59
C ASP A 110 22.44 17.33 4.40
N ALA A 111 22.51 17.44 5.73
CA ALA A 111 22.94 16.35 6.63
C ALA A 111 21.94 16.09 7.76
#